data_AF-A0A8H6H7A2-F1
#
_entry.id   AF-A0A8H6H7A2-F1
#
_cell.length_a   1.000
_cell.length_b   1.000
_cell.length_c   1.000
_cell.angle_alpha   90.00
_cell.angle_beta   90.00
_cell.angle_gamma   90.00
#
_symmetry.space_group_name_H-M   'P 1'
#
loop_
_entity.id
_entity.type
_entity.pdbx_description
1 polymer ?
#
loop_
_entity_poly.entity_id
_entity_poly.type
_entity_poly.pdbx_seq_one_letter_code
_entity_poly.pdbx_strand_id
1 'polypeptide(L)'
;MSRSFTSRPAPYPRPQSRQAPGGSTSSSGPVRVSSSLPTTSPRNTPLRPPPSVTYLSLGRRSHRTSQTPIPRNGVDVTPQPLSAIVCHPAFLKRNQRERTPREESTRDPECVDDADQIKRIISAVEATGTCRICSGFMVNPYSLGCGHSFCARCIRQSFEVDLRRNLEALKALKATARHDQHGPDECQAIPQSHYQLLRLVECLKFHRIPRRPIFQYRCPDADCDEVCTTSPRPNYELRAILEGIYDSLGNRFRPSLAEDEYQLFDGLIYTVECEPEV
;
A
#
# COMPACT_ATOMS: atom_id res chain seq x y z
N MET A 1 -36.18 41.65 20.82
CA MET A 1 -36.72 40.44 20.17
C MET A 1 -35.55 39.66 19.57
N SER A 2 -34.95 38.74 20.32
CA SER A 2 -33.93 37.83 19.78
C SER A 2 -33.93 36.56 20.63
N ARG A 3 -34.48 35.45 20.11
CA ARG A 3 -34.46 34.14 20.77
C ARG A 3 -33.45 33.26 20.07
N SER A 4 -32.40 32.88 20.79
CA SER A 4 -31.40 31.90 20.38
C SER A 4 -31.93 30.50 20.65
N PHE A 5 -32.10 29.69 19.61
CA PHE A 5 -32.40 28.26 19.71
C PHE A 5 -31.11 27.46 19.63
N THR A 6 -30.69 26.87 20.74
CA THR A 6 -29.68 25.80 20.76
C THR A 6 -30.39 24.46 20.80
N SER A 7 -30.41 23.76 19.66
CA SER A 7 -30.97 22.42 19.53
C SER A 7 -29.92 21.39 19.94
N ARG A 8 -30.16 20.66 21.03
CA ARG A 8 -29.38 19.46 21.39
C ARG A 8 -29.80 18.28 20.50
N PRO A 9 -28.87 17.45 20.00
CA PRO A 9 -29.22 16.22 19.31
C PRO A 9 -29.66 15.14 20.31
N ALA A 10 -30.62 14.32 19.88
CA ALA A 10 -31.20 13.21 20.63
C ALA A 10 -30.24 12.01 20.74
N PRO A 11 -30.32 11.20 21.81
CA PRO A 11 -29.48 10.01 21.97
C PRO A 11 -29.97 8.85 21.09
N TYR A 12 -29.01 8.15 20.48
CA TYR A 12 -29.23 6.94 19.68
C TYR A 12 -29.76 5.76 20.53
N PRO A 13 -30.65 4.91 20.00
CA PRO A 13 -31.14 3.72 20.70
C PRO A 13 -30.10 2.60 20.71
N ARG A 14 -29.97 1.91 21.86
CA ARG A 14 -29.16 0.69 22.04
C ARG A 14 -29.76 -0.49 21.25
N PRO A 15 -28.92 -1.35 20.63
CA PRO A 15 -29.38 -2.60 20.04
C PRO A 15 -29.73 -3.63 21.13
N GLN A 16 -30.91 -4.24 21.00
CA GLN A 16 -31.38 -5.34 21.84
C GLN A 16 -30.69 -6.65 21.42
N SER A 17 -30.06 -7.31 22.39
CA SER A 17 -29.48 -8.65 22.29
C SER A 17 -30.58 -9.70 22.03
N ARG A 18 -30.55 -10.33 20.85
CA ARG A 18 -31.39 -11.51 20.55
C ARG A 18 -30.80 -12.75 21.23
N GLN A 19 -31.62 -13.39 22.06
CA GLN A 19 -31.40 -14.69 22.66
C GLN A 19 -31.49 -15.79 21.59
N ALA A 20 -30.61 -16.78 21.67
CA ALA A 20 -30.66 -18.02 20.89
C ALA A 20 -31.63 -19.02 21.56
N PRO A 21 -32.44 -19.78 20.79
CA PRO A 21 -33.15 -20.93 21.34
C PRO A 21 -32.25 -22.15 21.33
N GLY A 22 -32.10 -22.77 22.50
CA GLY A 22 -31.51 -24.09 22.66
C GLY A 22 -32.51 -25.22 22.41
N GLY A 23 -31.96 -26.44 22.37
CA GLY A 23 -32.66 -27.65 22.78
C GLY A 23 -33.20 -28.54 21.66
N SER A 24 -32.46 -29.60 21.34
CA SER A 24 -33.02 -30.96 21.26
C SER A 24 -31.88 -31.99 21.14
N THR A 25 -31.57 -32.59 22.28
CA THR A 25 -30.86 -33.87 22.36
C THR A 25 -31.88 -34.99 22.19
N SER A 26 -31.70 -35.86 21.21
CA SER A 26 -32.37 -37.16 21.18
C SER A 26 -31.38 -38.26 20.81
N SER A 27 -31.34 -39.22 21.71
CA SER A 27 -30.62 -40.48 21.74
C SER A 27 -31.31 -41.53 20.85
N SER A 28 -30.51 -42.36 20.17
CA SER A 28 -30.78 -43.74 19.71
C SER A 28 -29.51 -44.19 18.97
N GLY A 29 -28.71 -45.15 19.44
CA GLY A 29 -29.02 -46.58 19.42
C GLY A 29 -28.34 -47.25 18.21
N PRO A 30 -27.57 -48.34 18.35
CA PRO A 30 -26.57 -48.75 17.35
C PRO A 30 -27.16 -49.69 16.30
N VAL A 31 -26.77 -49.48 15.02
CA VAL A 31 -26.99 -50.46 13.96
C VAL A 31 -25.63 -50.86 13.39
N ARG A 32 -25.18 -52.07 13.76
CA ARG A 32 -24.15 -52.81 13.04
C ARG A 32 -24.74 -53.28 11.72
N VAL A 33 -24.16 -52.85 10.60
CA VAL A 33 -24.26 -53.57 9.33
C VAL A 33 -22.84 -53.77 8.82
N SER A 34 -22.42 -55.03 8.86
CA SER A 34 -21.24 -55.54 8.18
C SER A 34 -21.53 -55.57 6.69
N SER A 35 -20.74 -54.86 5.89
CA SER A 35 -20.68 -55.04 4.44
C SER A 35 -19.26 -54.79 3.95
N SER A 36 -18.57 -55.91 3.74
CA SER A 36 -17.34 -56.08 2.98
C SER A 36 -17.42 -55.44 1.58
N LEU A 37 -16.42 -54.64 1.22
CA LEU A 37 -16.14 -54.27 -0.17
C LEU A 37 -14.64 -54.35 -0.47
N PRO A 38 -14.28 -54.65 -1.72
CA PRO A 38 -12.99 -55.21 -2.11
C PRO A 38 -11.90 -54.15 -2.28
N THR A 39 -10.70 -54.52 -1.86
CA THR A 39 -9.44 -53.84 -2.15
C THR A 39 -9.12 -53.99 -3.64
N THR A 40 -9.31 -52.93 -4.42
CA THR A 40 -8.72 -52.82 -5.77
C THR A 40 -7.45 -51.97 -5.68
N SER A 41 -6.31 -52.64 -5.88
CA SER A 41 -5.01 -51.99 -6.05
C SER A 41 -5.02 -51.02 -7.23
N PRO A 42 -4.43 -49.82 -7.11
CA PRO A 42 -4.19 -48.97 -8.26
C PRO A 42 -3.11 -49.59 -9.14
N ARG A 43 -3.46 -49.84 -10.39
CA ARG A 43 -2.58 -50.27 -11.48
C ARG A 43 -1.60 -49.14 -11.77
N ASN A 44 -0.30 -49.40 -11.62
CA ASN A 44 0.77 -48.52 -12.08
C ASN A 44 0.68 -48.38 -13.61
N THR A 45 0.21 -47.23 -14.09
CA THR A 45 0.32 -46.84 -15.49
C THR A 45 1.69 -46.17 -15.69
N PRO A 46 2.51 -46.60 -16.67
CA PRO A 46 3.76 -45.91 -16.96
C PRO A 46 3.48 -44.51 -17.49
N LEU A 47 4.08 -43.51 -16.84
CA LEU A 47 4.07 -42.11 -17.30
C LEU A 47 4.74 -42.04 -18.67
N ARG A 48 3.97 -41.56 -19.66
CA ARG A 48 4.45 -41.23 -21.00
C ARG A 48 5.35 -39.98 -20.88
N PRO A 49 6.57 -39.97 -21.44
CA PRO A 49 7.41 -38.78 -21.41
C PRO A 49 6.76 -37.65 -22.25
N PRO A 50 6.91 -36.39 -21.83
CA PRO A 50 6.43 -35.25 -22.61
C PRO A 50 7.18 -35.15 -23.95
N PRO A 51 6.55 -34.64 -25.01
CA PRO A 51 7.22 -34.43 -26.28
C PRO A 51 8.34 -33.39 -26.14
N SER A 52 9.51 -33.74 -26.66
CA SER A 52 10.69 -32.88 -26.74
C SER A 52 10.33 -31.57 -27.44
N VAL A 53 10.37 -30.47 -26.70
CA VAL A 53 10.22 -29.11 -27.26
C VAL A 53 11.54 -28.75 -27.94
N THR A 54 11.54 -28.78 -29.27
CA THR A 54 12.63 -28.29 -30.10
C THR A 54 12.73 -26.77 -29.92
N TYR A 55 13.71 -26.30 -29.16
CA TYR A 55 14.06 -24.88 -29.10
C TYR A 55 14.62 -24.44 -30.46
N LEU A 56 13.79 -23.76 -31.25
CA LEU A 56 14.25 -22.95 -32.37
C LEU A 56 15.11 -21.81 -31.82
N SER A 57 16.40 -21.92 -32.04
CA SER A 57 17.39 -20.88 -31.74
C SER A 57 17.16 -19.70 -32.68
N LEU A 58 16.42 -18.69 -32.22
CA LEU A 58 16.31 -17.42 -32.92
C LEU A 58 17.65 -16.68 -32.86
N GLY A 59 18.25 -16.52 -34.04
CA GLY A 59 19.51 -15.82 -34.23
C GLY A 59 19.44 -14.37 -33.72
N ARG A 60 20.44 -14.00 -32.91
CA ARG A 60 20.68 -12.63 -32.47
C ARG A 60 21.00 -11.77 -33.69
N ARG A 61 20.04 -10.97 -34.15
CA ARG A 61 20.32 -9.81 -35.00
C ARG A 61 20.83 -8.67 -34.12
N SER A 62 22.11 -8.37 -34.32
CA SER A 62 22.79 -7.24 -33.70
C SER A 62 22.22 -5.94 -34.27
N HIS A 63 21.41 -5.23 -33.49
CA HIS A 63 21.02 -3.86 -33.81
C HIS A 63 22.10 -2.91 -33.27
N ARG A 64 22.86 -2.37 -34.21
CA ARG A 64 23.84 -1.30 -34.01
C ARG A 64 23.08 0.00 -33.79
N THR A 65 22.89 0.39 -32.53
CA THR A 65 22.38 1.72 -32.17
C THR A 65 23.51 2.73 -32.32
N SER A 66 23.39 3.59 -33.33
CA SER A 66 24.22 4.79 -33.50
C SER A 66 23.91 5.76 -32.36
N GLN A 67 24.75 5.80 -31.34
CA GLN A 67 24.74 6.85 -30.33
C GLN A 67 25.46 8.08 -30.88
N THR A 68 24.75 9.20 -30.94
CA THR A 68 25.35 10.54 -31.07
C THR A 68 26.03 10.93 -29.75
N PRO A 69 27.23 11.54 -29.79
CA PRO A 69 27.96 11.92 -28.58
C PRO A 69 27.34 13.15 -27.93
N ILE A 70 27.04 13.05 -26.63
CA ILE A 70 26.62 14.14 -25.75
C ILE A 70 27.89 14.88 -25.28
N PRO A 71 27.97 16.23 -25.38
CA PRO A 71 29.10 16.99 -24.87
C PRO A 71 29.10 16.98 -23.33
N ARG A 72 30.17 16.45 -22.74
CA ARG A 72 30.46 16.51 -21.30
C ARG A 72 31.09 17.86 -20.97
N ASN A 73 30.33 18.74 -20.32
CA ASN A 73 30.92 19.86 -19.56
C ASN A 73 31.44 19.31 -18.24
N GLY A 74 32.75 19.06 -18.17
CA GLY A 74 33.45 18.71 -16.95
C GLY A 74 33.64 19.95 -16.08
N VAL A 75 33.00 19.97 -14.91
CA VAL A 75 33.39 20.84 -13.81
C VAL A 75 34.21 19.97 -12.88
N ASP A 76 35.52 20.17 -12.90
CA ASP A 76 36.47 19.58 -11.96
C ASP A 76 36.14 20.10 -10.55
N VAL A 77 35.62 19.23 -9.69
CA VAL A 77 35.53 19.48 -8.25
C VAL A 77 36.64 18.69 -7.59
N THR A 78 37.77 19.37 -7.40
CA THR A 78 38.92 18.88 -6.64
C THR A 78 38.54 18.75 -5.17
N PRO A 79 38.67 17.57 -4.53
CA PRO A 79 38.42 17.44 -3.10
C PRO A 79 39.59 18.04 -2.30
N GLN A 80 39.30 19.09 -1.52
CA GLN A 80 40.24 19.65 -0.55
C GLN A 80 40.34 18.75 0.69
N PRO A 81 41.55 18.46 1.20
CA PRO A 81 41.74 17.72 2.44
C PRO A 81 41.49 18.61 3.66
N LEU A 82 40.74 18.09 4.63
CA LEU A 82 40.53 18.70 5.95
C LEU A 82 41.81 18.62 6.78
N SER A 83 42.63 19.66 6.73
CA SER A 83 43.75 19.86 7.65
C SER A 83 43.34 20.69 8.86
N ALA A 84 43.34 20.03 10.02
CA ALA A 84 43.72 20.54 11.34
C ALA A 84 43.43 22.02 11.69
N ILE A 85 42.35 22.25 12.43
CA ILE A 85 42.16 23.45 13.25
C ILE A 85 43.11 23.32 14.45
N VAL A 86 44.26 23.99 14.36
CA VAL A 86 45.19 24.19 15.47
C VAL A 86 44.63 25.33 16.34
N CYS A 87 44.20 25.01 17.56
CA CYS A 87 43.91 26.02 18.57
C CYS A 87 45.22 26.68 19.01
N HIS A 88 45.40 27.96 18.69
CA HIS A 88 46.51 28.76 19.22
C HIS A 88 46.09 29.39 20.55
N PRO A 89 46.79 29.12 21.67
CA PRO A 89 46.60 29.88 22.89
C PRO A 89 47.46 31.15 22.83
N ALA A 90 47.02 32.17 23.59
CA ALA A 90 47.68 33.44 23.89
C ALA A 90 47.31 34.64 23.00
N PHE A 91 46.33 35.43 23.47
CA PHE A 91 46.52 36.87 23.57
C PHE A 91 45.66 37.47 24.70
N LEU A 92 46.17 37.40 25.93
CA LEU A 92 45.72 38.22 27.04
C LEU A 92 46.23 39.65 26.81
N LYS A 93 45.36 40.56 26.34
CA LYS A 93 45.51 42.00 26.58
C LYS A 93 44.17 42.65 26.90
N ARG A 94 43.88 42.68 28.20
CA ARG A 94 43.47 43.85 28.99
C ARG A 94 43.12 45.09 28.14
N ASN A 95 41.83 45.39 28.01
CA ASN A 95 41.33 46.75 27.80
C ASN A 95 40.23 47.03 28.83
N GLN A 96 40.59 47.82 29.83
CA GLN A 96 39.66 48.54 30.70
C GLN A 96 39.33 49.88 30.03
N ARG A 97 38.12 50.39 30.33
CA ARG A 97 37.50 51.67 29.92
C ARG A 97 36.77 51.58 28.58
N GLU A 98 35.53 52.01 28.42
CA GLU A 98 34.74 53.01 29.14
C GLU A 98 33.26 52.58 29.21
N ARG A 99 32.60 52.89 30.33
CA ARG A 99 31.15 52.83 30.46
C ARG A 99 30.57 54.02 29.69
N THR A 100 29.94 53.77 28.55
CA THR A 100 29.00 54.71 27.93
C THR A 100 27.59 54.48 28.52
N PRO A 101 26.80 55.54 28.77
CA PRO A 101 25.44 55.40 29.26
C PRO A 101 24.45 55.21 28.10
N ARG A 102 23.57 54.21 28.27
CA ARG A 102 22.21 54.15 27.72
C ARG A 102 22.10 53.92 26.21
N GLU A 103 22.38 52.69 25.80
CA GLU A 103 21.77 52.13 24.59
C GLU A 103 20.30 51.82 24.87
N GLU A 104 19.48 52.49 24.07
CA GLU A 104 18.04 52.46 24.04
C GLU A 104 17.57 51.10 23.50
N SER A 105 17.25 50.20 24.43
CA SER A 105 16.30 49.07 24.35
C SER A 105 15.74 48.80 22.95
N THR A 106 16.60 48.33 22.06
CA THR A 106 16.21 47.63 20.84
C THR A 106 15.54 46.35 21.32
N ARG A 107 14.22 46.29 21.13
CA ARG A 107 13.43 45.10 21.44
C ARG A 107 14.07 43.93 20.71
N ASP A 108 14.59 42.98 21.48
CA ASP A 108 15.14 41.75 20.96
C ASP A 108 14.13 41.11 20.00
N PRO A 109 14.55 40.68 18.80
CA PRO A 109 13.67 39.99 17.87
C PRO A 109 13.12 38.75 18.56
N GLU A 110 11.80 38.73 18.66
CA GLU A 110 10.95 37.71 19.27
C GLU A 110 11.62 36.32 19.24
N CYS A 111 12.12 35.87 20.39
CA CYS A 111 12.47 34.48 20.61
C CYS A 111 11.16 33.68 20.51
N VAL A 112 10.84 33.23 19.30
CA VAL A 112 9.78 32.26 19.08
C VAL A 112 10.10 31.09 20.00
N ASP A 113 9.18 30.73 20.89
CA ASP A 113 9.37 29.63 21.85
C ASP A 113 9.72 28.36 21.05
N ASP A 114 10.96 27.88 21.21
CA ASP A 114 11.45 26.67 20.55
C ASP A 114 10.50 25.50 20.78
N ALA A 115 9.81 25.46 21.93
CA ALA A 115 8.80 24.45 22.23
C ALA A 115 7.60 24.53 21.28
N ASP A 116 7.14 25.72 20.90
CA ASP A 116 6.04 25.90 19.97
C ASP A 116 6.44 25.61 18.53
N GLN A 117 7.70 25.83 18.17
CA GLN A 117 8.22 25.37 16.88
C GLN A 117 8.27 23.85 16.81
N ILE A 118 8.78 23.20 17.87
CA ILE A 118 8.82 21.73 17.96
C ILE A 118 7.41 21.12 17.88
N LYS A 119 6.43 21.68 18.62
CA LYS A 119 5.03 21.22 18.54
C LYS A 119 4.47 21.30 17.12
N ARG A 120 4.72 22.42 16.42
CA ARG A 120 4.27 22.60 15.03
C ARG A 120 4.87 21.56 14.08
N ILE A 121 6.15 21.24 14.25
CA ILE A 121 6.82 20.19 13.46
C ILE A 121 6.20 18.82 13.76
N ILE A 122 6.00 18.47 15.04
CA ILE A 122 5.38 17.20 15.44
C ILE A 122 3.98 17.08 14.82
N SER A 123 3.14 18.11 14.93
CA SER A 123 1.79 18.08 14.34
C SER A 123 1.81 17.95 12.81
N ALA A 124 2.76 18.59 12.12
CA ALA A 124 2.91 18.45 10.68
C ALA A 124 3.34 17.03 10.28
N VAL A 125 4.26 16.43 11.05
CA VAL A 125 4.70 15.04 10.87
C VAL A 125 3.56 14.06 11.13
N GLU A 126 2.79 14.24 12.20
CA GLU A 126 1.63 13.39 12.50
C GLU A 126 0.56 13.50 11.40
N ALA A 127 0.29 14.71 10.91
CA ALA A 127 -0.73 14.93 9.87
C ALA A 127 -0.37 14.29 8.53
N THR A 128 0.92 14.24 8.18
CA THR A 128 1.43 13.76 6.88
C THR A 128 1.93 12.31 6.93
N GLY A 129 2.43 11.87 8.08
CA GLY A 129 3.06 10.58 8.29
C GLY A 129 2.13 9.49 8.79
N THR A 130 0.92 9.83 9.21
CA THR A 130 -0.04 8.86 9.76
C THR A 130 -0.92 8.26 8.66
N CYS A 131 -0.99 6.93 8.62
CA CYS A 131 -1.89 6.21 7.73
C CYS A 131 -3.34 6.37 8.21
N ARG A 132 -4.22 6.82 7.32
CA ARG A 132 -5.64 7.03 7.63
C ARG A 132 -6.45 5.72 7.82
N ILE A 133 -5.88 4.57 7.46
CA ILE A 133 -6.51 3.24 7.62
C ILE A 133 -6.18 2.63 8.98
N CYS A 134 -4.90 2.57 9.36
CA CYS A 134 -4.47 1.95 10.63
C CYS A 134 -4.21 2.94 11.76
N SER A 135 -4.29 4.25 11.49
CA SER A 135 -4.01 5.35 12.42
C SER A 135 -2.60 5.34 13.03
N GLY A 136 -1.68 4.52 12.49
CA GLY A 136 -0.27 4.51 12.86
C GLY A 136 0.60 5.19 11.82
N PHE A 137 1.87 5.43 12.14
CA PHE A 137 2.84 5.93 11.16
C PHE A 137 2.98 4.97 9.98
N MET A 138 3.11 5.55 8.78
CA MET A 138 3.16 4.79 7.55
C MET A 138 4.39 3.89 7.48
N VAL A 139 4.16 2.66 7.04
CA VAL A 139 5.20 1.68 6.74
C VAL A 139 5.15 1.40 5.24
N ASN A 140 6.24 1.69 4.54
CA ASN A 140 6.32 1.66 3.09
C ASN A 140 5.15 2.42 2.46
N PRO A 141 5.12 3.77 2.54
CA PRO A 141 4.01 4.55 2.04
C PRO A 141 3.84 4.40 0.52
N TYR A 142 2.61 4.19 0.07
CA TYR A 142 2.22 4.26 -1.33
C TYR A 142 1.21 5.39 -1.53
N SER A 143 1.40 6.18 -2.58
CA SER A 143 0.53 7.28 -2.97
C SER A 143 -0.42 6.88 -4.10
N LEU A 144 -1.66 7.33 -3.98
CA LEU A 144 -2.69 7.23 -5.01
C LEU A 144 -2.63 8.45 -5.95
N GLY A 145 -3.32 8.38 -7.09
CA GLY A 145 -3.42 9.51 -8.03
C GLY A 145 -4.05 10.78 -7.43
N CYS A 146 -4.86 10.62 -6.37
CA CYS A 146 -5.45 11.73 -5.61
C CYS A 146 -4.48 12.40 -4.61
N GLY A 147 -3.24 11.90 -4.50
CA GLY A 147 -2.20 12.43 -3.59
C GLY A 147 -2.21 11.82 -2.17
N HIS A 148 -3.26 11.11 -1.77
CA HIS A 148 -3.30 10.43 -0.47
C HIS A 148 -2.31 9.27 -0.42
N SER A 149 -1.70 9.09 0.75
CA SER A 149 -0.70 8.05 1.00
C SER A 149 -1.11 7.14 2.16
N PHE A 150 -0.80 5.85 2.02
CA PHE A 150 -1.15 4.82 2.99
C PHE A 150 -0.03 3.81 3.14
N CYS A 151 -0.03 3.04 4.23
CA CYS A 151 0.83 1.87 4.32
C CYS A 151 0.55 0.92 3.16
N ALA A 152 1.60 0.37 2.57
CA ALA A 152 1.52 -0.57 1.46
C ALA A 152 0.48 -1.69 1.72
N ARG A 153 0.55 -2.32 2.91
CA ARG A 153 -0.37 -3.40 3.31
C ARG A 153 -1.81 -2.93 3.47
N CYS A 154 -2.01 -1.74 4.04
CA CYS A 154 -3.35 -1.21 4.32
C CYS A 154 -4.10 -0.92 3.02
N ILE A 155 -3.45 -0.26 2.06
CA ILE A 155 -4.09 0.03 0.77
C ILE A 155 -4.31 -1.25 -0.05
N ARG A 156 -3.38 -2.22 -0.03
CA ARG A 156 -3.59 -3.54 -0.65
C ARG A 156 -4.84 -4.22 -0.10
N GLN A 157 -4.97 -4.30 1.22
CA GLN A 157 -6.13 -4.91 1.87
C GLN A 157 -7.43 -4.18 1.54
N SER A 158 -7.41 -2.85 1.48
CA SER A 158 -8.58 -2.07 1.06
C SER A 158 -9.01 -2.42 -0.36
N PHE A 159 -8.06 -2.50 -1.30
CA PHE A 159 -8.35 -2.89 -2.69
C PHE A 159 -8.84 -4.33 -2.79
N GLU A 160 -8.30 -5.26 -2.00
CA GLU A 160 -8.82 -6.63 -1.92
C GLU A 160 -10.28 -6.69 -1.44
N VAL A 161 -10.67 -5.83 -0.49
CA VAL A 161 -12.07 -5.73 -0.03
C VAL A 161 -12.98 -5.20 -1.12
N ASP A 162 -12.58 -4.16 -1.85
CA ASP A 162 -13.33 -3.60 -2.96
C ASP A 162 -13.48 -4.61 -4.10
N LEU A 163 -12.37 -5.25 -4.51
CA LEU A 163 -12.40 -6.28 -5.56
C LEU A 163 -13.30 -7.44 -5.16
N ARG A 164 -13.20 -7.91 -3.91
CA ARG A 164 -14.10 -8.95 -3.39
C ARG A 164 -15.55 -8.53 -3.55
N ARG A 165 -15.92 -7.32 -3.10
CA ARG A 165 -17.30 -6.81 -3.21
C ARG A 165 -17.77 -6.75 -4.66
N ASN A 166 -16.92 -6.28 -5.58
CA ASN A 166 -17.24 -6.19 -7.00
C ASN A 166 -17.44 -7.58 -7.63
N LEU A 167 -16.58 -8.56 -7.28
CA LEU A 167 -16.74 -9.95 -7.72
C LEU A 167 -17.96 -10.62 -7.09
N GLU A 168 -18.32 -10.28 -5.85
CA GLU A 168 -19.52 -10.78 -5.20
C GLU A 168 -20.81 -10.28 -5.84
N ALA A 169 -20.83 -9.05 -6.36
CA ALA A 169 -21.96 -8.54 -7.13
C ALA A 169 -22.24 -9.40 -8.39
N LEU A 170 -21.21 -10.12 -8.88
CA LEU A 170 -21.33 -11.06 -9.99
C LEU A 170 -21.84 -12.45 -9.57
N LYS A 171 -22.01 -12.74 -8.27
CA LYS A 171 -22.52 -14.06 -7.81
C LYS A 171 -23.89 -14.40 -8.39
N ALA A 172 -24.71 -13.40 -8.74
CA ALA A 172 -25.98 -13.62 -9.44
C ALA A 172 -25.80 -14.30 -10.81
N LEU A 173 -24.65 -14.11 -11.47
CA LEU A 173 -24.30 -14.77 -12.73
C LEU A 173 -23.88 -16.23 -12.50
N LYS A 174 -23.36 -16.59 -11.31
CA LYS A 174 -22.89 -17.96 -10.99
C LYS A 174 -24.01 -19.01 -11.09
N ALA A 175 -25.26 -18.62 -10.85
CA ALA A 175 -26.39 -19.54 -10.90
C ALA A 175 -26.81 -19.93 -12.34
N THR A 176 -26.43 -19.13 -13.34
CA THR A 176 -26.87 -19.31 -14.73
C THR A 176 -25.72 -19.41 -15.73
N ALA A 177 -24.49 -19.07 -15.32
CA ALA A 177 -23.31 -19.08 -16.18
C ALA A 177 -22.77 -20.50 -16.38
N ARG A 178 -22.33 -20.77 -17.62
CA ARG A 178 -21.65 -22.02 -17.96
C ARG A 178 -20.17 -21.90 -17.64
N HIS A 179 -19.64 -22.81 -16.85
CA HIS A 179 -18.23 -22.85 -16.46
C HIS A 179 -17.51 -24.01 -17.18
N ASP A 180 -17.68 -24.08 -18.50
CA ASP A 180 -17.17 -25.21 -19.29
C ASP A 180 -15.64 -25.12 -19.54
N GLN A 181 -15.04 -23.95 -19.32
CA GLN A 181 -13.63 -23.65 -19.63
C GLN A 181 -12.76 -23.28 -18.41
N HIS A 182 -13.34 -23.21 -17.22
CA HIS A 182 -12.64 -22.86 -15.97
C HIS A 182 -13.42 -23.36 -14.75
N GLY A 183 -12.77 -23.53 -13.61
CA GLY A 183 -13.46 -23.88 -12.37
C GLY A 183 -14.42 -22.78 -11.91
N PRO A 184 -15.55 -23.10 -11.24
CA PRO A 184 -16.56 -22.12 -10.83
C PRO A 184 -16.06 -21.06 -9.84
N ASP A 185 -14.90 -21.30 -9.23
CA ASP A 185 -14.28 -20.38 -8.27
C ASP A 185 -13.18 -19.51 -8.91
N GLU A 186 -12.70 -19.84 -10.12
CA GLU A 186 -11.66 -19.05 -10.81
C GLU A 186 -12.14 -17.63 -11.13
N CYS A 187 -13.42 -17.45 -11.49
CA CYS A 187 -14.00 -16.14 -11.80
C CYS A 187 -14.39 -15.31 -10.55
N GLN A 188 -14.14 -15.84 -9.34
CA GLN A 188 -14.41 -15.16 -8.06
C GLN A 188 -13.18 -15.09 -7.14
N ALA A 189 -12.09 -15.77 -7.51
CA ALA A 189 -10.86 -15.75 -6.75
C ALA A 189 -10.21 -14.36 -6.84
N ILE A 190 -9.76 -13.85 -5.69
CA ILE A 190 -8.95 -12.63 -5.64
C ILE A 190 -7.55 -13.00 -6.14
N PRO A 191 -7.09 -12.42 -7.26
CA PRO A 191 -5.78 -12.71 -7.81
C PRO A 191 -4.67 -12.29 -6.85
N GLN A 192 -3.77 -13.22 -6.55
CA GLN A 192 -2.57 -13.03 -5.73
C GLN A 192 -1.29 -12.90 -6.57
N SER A 193 -1.42 -13.00 -7.90
CA SER A 193 -0.32 -12.87 -8.84
C SER A 193 -0.80 -12.32 -10.17
N HIS A 194 0.13 -11.80 -10.98
CA HIS A 194 -0.16 -11.33 -12.32
C HIS A 194 -0.82 -12.42 -13.20
N TYR A 195 -0.35 -13.67 -13.11
CA TYR A 195 -0.96 -14.79 -13.85
C TYR A 195 -2.43 -15.01 -13.45
N GLN A 196 -2.74 -14.99 -12.16
CA GLN A 196 -4.12 -15.14 -11.68
C GLN A 196 -5.01 -13.98 -12.13
N LEU A 197 -4.48 -12.76 -12.22
CA LEU A 197 -5.21 -11.62 -12.76
C LEU A 197 -5.53 -11.80 -14.25
N LEU A 198 -4.56 -12.23 -15.06
CA LEU A 198 -4.81 -12.53 -16.47
C LEU A 198 -5.88 -13.62 -16.63
N ARG A 199 -5.82 -14.68 -15.80
CA ARG A 199 -6.85 -15.73 -15.76
C ARG A 199 -8.23 -15.19 -15.37
N LEU A 200 -8.32 -14.32 -14.37
CA LEU A 200 -9.58 -13.68 -13.98
C LEU A 200 -10.12 -12.81 -15.12
N VAL A 201 -9.26 -12.04 -15.79
CA VAL A 201 -9.62 -11.21 -16.94
C VAL A 201 -10.17 -12.05 -18.11
N GLU A 202 -9.56 -13.18 -18.41
CA GLU A 202 -10.07 -14.15 -19.39
C GLU A 202 -11.45 -14.68 -18.99
N CYS A 203 -11.65 -15.03 -17.71
CA CYS A 203 -12.94 -15.47 -17.20
C CYS A 203 -14.01 -14.38 -17.35
N LEU A 204 -13.71 -13.13 -16.99
CA LEU A 204 -14.65 -12.00 -17.15
C LEU A 204 -15.01 -11.79 -18.63
N LYS A 205 -14.05 -11.93 -19.55
CA LYS A 205 -14.29 -11.86 -20.99
C LYS A 205 -15.23 -12.96 -21.47
N PHE A 206 -15.03 -14.20 -21.01
CA PHE A 206 -15.90 -15.33 -21.33
C PHE A 206 -17.35 -15.08 -20.88
N HIS A 207 -17.53 -14.50 -19.69
CA HIS A 207 -18.85 -14.13 -19.15
C HIS A 207 -19.41 -12.81 -19.71
N ARG A 208 -18.72 -12.16 -20.66
CA ARG A 208 -19.09 -10.85 -21.24
C ARG A 208 -19.25 -9.76 -20.18
N ILE A 209 -18.50 -9.85 -19.08
CA ILE A 209 -18.52 -8.88 -17.99
C ILE A 209 -17.49 -7.79 -18.29
N PRO A 210 -17.87 -6.50 -18.29
CA PRO A 210 -16.91 -5.42 -18.47
C PRO A 210 -15.90 -5.41 -17.31
N ARG A 211 -14.61 -5.29 -17.62
CA ARG A 211 -13.52 -5.32 -16.62
C ARG A 211 -13.50 -4.06 -15.76
N ARG A 212 -13.83 -2.91 -16.35
CA ARG A 212 -13.73 -1.58 -15.72
C ARG A 212 -14.44 -1.48 -14.36
N PRO A 213 -15.72 -1.88 -14.19
CA PRO A 213 -16.38 -1.82 -12.88
C PRO A 213 -15.83 -2.83 -11.87
N ILE A 214 -15.15 -3.89 -12.31
CA ILE A 214 -14.60 -4.92 -11.41
C ILE A 214 -13.31 -4.44 -10.75
N PHE A 215 -12.43 -3.82 -11.52
CA PHE A 215 -11.15 -3.29 -11.06
C PHE A 215 -11.21 -1.80 -10.73
N GLN A 216 -12.37 -1.31 -10.29
CA GLN A 216 -12.55 0.07 -9.86
C GLN A 216 -12.37 0.16 -8.34
N TYR A 217 -11.36 0.91 -7.93
CA TYR A 217 -11.03 1.15 -6.52
C TYR A 217 -11.31 2.60 -6.14
N ARG A 218 -11.64 2.83 -4.87
CA ARG A 218 -11.80 4.18 -4.30
C ARG A 218 -10.70 4.47 -3.30
N CYS A 219 -10.38 5.75 -3.15
CA CYS A 219 -9.53 6.18 -2.04
C CYS A 219 -10.16 5.73 -0.70
N PRO A 220 -9.41 5.09 0.21
CA PRO A 220 -9.94 4.70 1.51
C PRO A 220 -10.10 5.87 2.50
N ASP A 221 -9.62 7.06 2.16
CA ASP A 221 -9.83 8.26 2.97
C ASP A 221 -11.31 8.68 2.88
N ALA A 222 -11.94 8.87 4.04
CA ALA A 222 -13.37 9.16 4.14
C ALA A 222 -13.77 10.50 3.50
N ASP A 223 -12.82 11.44 3.42
CA ASP A 223 -13.04 12.76 2.83
C ASP A 223 -12.65 12.79 1.33
N CYS A 224 -12.28 11.65 0.75
CA CYS A 224 -11.83 11.53 -0.64
C CYS A 224 -12.71 10.55 -1.44
N ASP A 225 -13.55 11.09 -2.32
CA ASP A 225 -14.41 10.29 -3.21
C ASP A 225 -13.76 9.90 -4.55
N GLU A 226 -12.46 10.18 -4.72
CA GLU A 226 -11.78 9.98 -5.99
C GLU A 226 -11.58 8.49 -6.31
N VAL A 227 -11.89 8.13 -7.55
CA VAL A 227 -11.67 6.80 -8.10
C VAL A 227 -10.20 6.65 -8.45
N CYS A 228 -9.56 5.59 -7.98
CA CYS A 228 -8.17 5.32 -8.32
C CYS A 228 -8.08 4.84 -9.78
N THR A 229 -7.68 5.74 -10.67
CA THR A 229 -7.47 5.45 -12.10
C THR A 229 -6.07 4.89 -12.39
N THR A 230 -5.13 5.11 -11.48
CA THR A 230 -3.73 4.73 -11.62
C THR A 230 -3.32 3.77 -10.51
N SER A 231 -2.32 2.93 -10.79
CA SER A 231 -1.71 2.09 -9.77
C SER A 231 -1.11 2.95 -8.66
N PRO A 232 -1.30 2.59 -7.36
CA PRO A 232 -0.54 3.16 -6.27
C PRO A 232 0.95 3.10 -6.58
N ARG A 233 1.65 4.19 -6.30
CA ARG A 233 3.09 4.30 -6.51
C ARG A 233 3.80 4.40 -5.16
N PRO A 234 4.95 3.73 -4.98
CA PRO A 234 5.74 3.90 -3.76
C PRO A 234 6.15 5.37 -3.61
N ASN A 235 5.99 5.92 -2.41
CA ASN A 235 6.36 7.30 -2.09
C ASN A 235 7.72 7.31 -1.36
N TYR A 236 8.79 7.27 -2.15
CA TYR A 236 10.16 7.20 -1.63
C TYR A 236 10.56 8.44 -0.82
N GLU A 237 10.03 9.62 -1.17
CA GLU A 237 10.32 10.87 -0.44
C GLU A 237 9.74 10.81 0.97
N LEU A 238 8.45 10.49 1.08
CA LEU A 238 7.78 10.34 2.37
C LEU A 238 8.42 9.20 3.19
N ARG A 239 8.79 8.10 2.53
CA ARG A 239 9.50 7.00 3.18
C ARG A 239 10.83 7.46 3.79
N ALA A 240 11.66 8.18 3.04
CA ALA A 240 12.94 8.68 3.53
C ALA A 240 12.77 9.65 4.72
N ILE A 241 11.75 10.52 4.67
CA ILE A 241 11.42 11.42 5.78
C ILE A 241 11.05 10.63 7.03
N LEU A 242 10.16 9.64 6.90
CA LEU A 242 9.72 8.81 8.02
C LEU A 242 10.87 7.98 8.60
N GLU A 243 11.72 7.40 7.76
CA GLU A 243 12.92 6.67 8.18
C GLU A 243 13.87 7.57 8.99
N GLY A 244 14.13 8.79 8.54
CA GLY A 244 14.96 9.75 9.28
C GLY A 244 14.37 10.12 10.65
N ILE A 245 13.04 10.21 10.76
CA ILE A 245 12.36 10.44 12.04
C ILE A 245 12.50 9.22 12.96
N TYR A 246 12.32 8.01 12.45
CA TYR A 246 12.47 6.78 13.24
C TYR A 246 13.90 6.59 13.76
N ASP A 247 14.89 6.88 12.94
CA ASP A 247 16.30 6.81 13.32
C ASP A 247 16.61 7.83 14.43
N SER A 248 16.07 9.05 14.32
CA SER A 248 16.23 10.11 15.31
C SER A 248 15.56 9.78 16.65
N LEU A 249 14.45 9.03 16.64
CA LEU A 249 13.73 8.61 17.85
C LEU A 249 14.30 7.33 18.49
N GLY A 250 15.46 6.86 18.02
CA GLY A 250 16.23 5.80 18.68
C GLY A 250 15.69 4.39 18.43
N ASN A 251 15.28 4.08 17.19
CA ASN A 251 14.94 2.74 16.70
C ASN A 251 13.81 1.99 17.42
N ARG A 252 13.19 2.54 18.48
CA ARG A 252 12.09 1.88 19.20
C ARG A 252 10.85 1.64 18.34
N PHE A 253 10.75 2.35 17.22
CA PHE A 253 9.59 2.35 16.35
C PHE A 253 9.87 1.83 14.95
N ARG A 254 11.03 1.20 14.69
CA ARG A 254 11.34 0.70 13.35
C ARG A 254 10.36 -0.44 13.01
N PRO A 255 9.42 -0.23 12.07
CA PRO A 255 8.54 -1.30 11.64
C PRO A 255 9.42 -2.36 10.95
N SER A 256 9.15 -3.63 11.19
CA SER A 256 9.79 -4.72 10.45
C SER A 256 9.49 -4.54 8.96
N LEU A 257 10.46 -4.06 8.19
CA LEU A 257 10.41 -3.98 6.73
C LEU A 257 10.52 -5.41 6.20
N ALA A 258 9.40 -6.10 6.01
CA ALA A 258 9.40 -7.37 5.27
C ALA A 258 9.69 -7.06 3.78
N GLU A 259 10.59 -7.83 3.18
CA GLU A 259 11.36 -7.48 1.97
C GLU A 259 10.60 -7.56 0.61
N ASP A 260 9.33 -7.93 0.56
CA ASP A 260 8.65 -8.16 -0.73
C ASP A 260 7.84 -6.95 -1.21
N GLU A 261 8.52 -5.83 -1.49
CA GLU A 261 7.91 -4.58 -1.94
C GLU A 261 7.52 -4.61 -3.44
N TYR A 262 8.13 -5.50 -4.22
CA TYR A 262 8.01 -5.52 -5.69
C TYR A 262 6.74 -6.19 -6.24
N GLN A 263 6.01 -6.96 -5.44
CA GLN A 263 4.83 -7.74 -5.90
C GLN A 263 3.54 -7.38 -5.14
N LEU A 264 3.55 -6.27 -4.40
CA LEU A 264 2.46 -5.98 -3.47
C LEU A 264 1.12 -5.67 -4.15
N PHE A 265 1.14 -5.16 -5.38
CA PHE A 265 -0.09 -4.91 -6.15
C PHE A 265 -0.22 -5.84 -7.35
N ASP A 266 0.70 -6.80 -7.48
CA ASP A 266 0.62 -7.80 -8.53
C ASP A 266 -0.67 -8.58 -8.40
N GLY A 267 -1.46 -8.51 -9.47
CA GLY A 267 -2.74 -9.18 -9.56
C GLY A 267 -3.93 -8.30 -9.17
N LEU A 268 -3.77 -7.22 -8.40
CA LEU A 268 -4.93 -6.42 -7.97
C LEU A 268 -5.28 -5.31 -8.96
N ILE A 269 -4.32 -4.79 -9.72
CA ILE A 269 -4.55 -3.60 -10.55
C ILE A 269 -4.49 -3.97 -12.02
N TYR A 270 -5.59 -3.70 -12.71
CA TYR A 270 -5.70 -3.86 -14.14
C TYR A 270 -5.59 -2.48 -14.81
N THR A 271 -4.45 -2.18 -15.41
CA THR A 271 -4.25 -0.94 -16.19
C THR A 271 -4.92 -1.08 -17.55
N VAL A 272 -5.92 -0.23 -17.82
CA VAL A 272 -6.72 -0.26 -19.07
C VAL A 272 -5.95 0.34 -20.26
N GLU A 273 -4.73 0.85 -20.06
CA GLU A 273 -3.93 1.59 -21.05
C GLU A 273 -3.58 0.83 -22.35
N CYS A 274 -3.99 -0.44 -22.51
CA CYS A 274 -3.62 -1.27 -23.65
C CYS A 274 -4.77 -1.77 -24.54
N GLU A 275 -6.05 -1.45 -24.28
CA GLU A 275 -7.10 -1.80 -25.24
C GLU A 275 -7.53 -0.56 -26.03
N PRO A 276 -7.23 -0.48 -27.35
CA PRO A 276 -7.84 0.54 -28.19
C PRO A 276 -9.36 0.35 -28.13
N GLU A 277 -10.11 1.44 -27.96
CA GLU A 277 -11.56 1.41 -28.14
C GLU A 277 -11.83 1.01 -29.59
N VAL A 278 -12.32 -0.22 -29.80
CA VAL A 278 -12.74 -0.75 -31.10
C VAL A 278 -14.24 -0.53 -31.26
#